data_AF-D3IFE9-F1
#
_entry.id   AF-D3IFE9-F1
#
_cell.length_a   1.000
_cell.length_b   1.000
_cell.length_c   1.000
_cell.angle_alpha   90.00
_cell.angle_beta   90.00
_cell.angle_gamma   90.00
#
_symmetry.space_group_name_H-M   'P 1'
#
loop_
_entity.id
_entity.type
_entity.pdbx_description
1 polymer ?
#
loop_
_entity_poly.entity_id
_entity_poly.type
_entity_poly.pdbx_seq_one_letter_code
_entity_poly.pdbx_strand_id
1 'polypeptide(L)'
;MSNNNIIKSPYNFVPLSEEVYTPSWADLISQDVPFSDGVSGKIRLRITAETPIFIRNGQKQDKEKDRNKDGQTAKQEEEKKPQKFSQTPDGRFYIPATSIKGEVRNVLEIMSFGRMTVDERAKFADRKGKIKKPFNNSVFDCLPKAHKDLQSLDLAECIFGHVKDKGMLKGRVQFGHAFSDNAKEEQPVRLTLSSPKASFYPIYIKQDNNIDKYKTYDDGQLAGWKRYVIRTGVCQNKTSTDNTDTTITPLKKGSVFTCEITYHNLLPIELGALLSALTFHNTPNCFHQLGQAKPYGYGKVKYDVDLISPEDKECSFFLEQFEKEMCEFKSNWLTSTEIQELIALVSHPVKPYENQFNYMDLKEFQNIKKNKTPFKPFSKIKKVTTSLQAIAQQEEQKKTARESELREQKRVEEINKLKKKLEERDKELCNEDESCSASQPSHIELLNKHIQECTDIREEEGNEDLKDIINKYLSKWKEERSRLEKEIDEKRKVESDKNIFTDGFKAHLNKANSISTCFNQCDKWVRLAKKYENGRENLNEEELGALVQKLKELYKEASSKDKKDCNTKGGKFIKKFRDVIGDHNKTIELFNTITNQ
;
A
#
# COMPACT_ATOMS: atom_id res chain seq x y z
N MET A 1 -33.83 -14.14 35.90
CA MET A 1 -32.53 -14.21 35.20
C MET A 1 -32.66 -15.20 34.06
N SER A 2 -32.51 -14.75 32.82
CA SER A 2 -32.76 -15.54 31.61
C SER A 2 -31.87 -16.79 31.56
N ASN A 3 -32.44 -17.97 31.85
CA ASN A 3 -31.83 -19.27 31.59
C ASN A 3 -31.67 -19.47 30.07
N ASN A 4 -30.63 -18.87 29.49
CA ASN A 4 -30.16 -19.25 28.18
C ASN A 4 -29.59 -20.67 28.28
N ASN A 5 -30.44 -21.67 28.09
CA ASN A 5 -30.01 -23.05 27.92
C ASN A 5 -29.08 -23.09 26.70
N ILE A 6 -27.78 -23.15 26.95
CA ILE A 6 -26.74 -23.31 25.94
C ILE A 6 -26.11 -24.69 26.16
N ILE A 7 -25.94 -25.43 25.07
CA ILE A 7 -25.19 -26.68 25.13
C ILE A 7 -23.72 -26.33 25.38
N LYS A 8 -23.13 -26.81 26.47
CA LYS A 8 -21.72 -26.58 26.78
C LYS A 8 -20.83 -27.46 25.91
N SER A 9 -19.77 -26.90 25.34
CA SER A 9 -18.80 -27.68 24.55
C SER A 9 -17.45 -26.96 24.43
N PRO A 10 -16.31 -27.66 24.60
CA PRO A 10 -14.98 -27.08 24.38
C PRO A 10 -14.60 -26.96 22.90
N TYR A 11 -15.50 -27.33 22.00
CA TYR A 11 -15.33 -27.21 20.57
C TYR A 11 -16.63 -26.74 19.92
N ASN A 12 -16.49 -26.14 18.75
CA ASN A 12 -17.59 -25.85 17.85
C ASN A 12 -17.27 -26.41 16.46
N PHE A 13 -18.10 -26.10 15.47
CA PHE A 13 -17.93 -26.56 14.10
C PHE A 13 -17.88 -25.38 13.15
N VAL A 14 -16.92 -25.42 12.22
CA VAL A 14 -17.05 -24.65 11.00
C VAL A 14 -18.01 -25.42 10.09
N PRO A 15 -19.14 -24.85 9.63
CA PRO A 15 -20.09 -25.56 8.80
C PRO A 15 -19.45 -26.04 7.49
N LEU A 16 -20.03 -27.08 6.88
CA LEU A 16 -19.65 -27.49 5.54
C LEU A 16 -20.29 -26.59 4.52
N SER A 17 -19.54 -26.39 3.43
CA SER A 17 -20.13 -25.82 2.24
C SER A 17 -21.00 -26.85 1.53
N GLU A 18 -21.97 -26.36 0.77
CA GLU A 18 -22.77 -27.23 -0.10
C GLU A 18 -22.01 -27.59 -1.40
N GLU A 19 -20.92 -26.87 -1.67
CA GLU A 19 -20.08 -26.97 -2.86
C GLU A 19 -18.64 -27.35 -2.46
N VAL A 20 -17.93 -28.07 -3.33
CA VAL A 20 -16.51 -28.37 -3.13
C VAL A 20 -15.74 -27.75 -4.29
N TYR A 21 -14.70 -26.98 -3.98
CA TYR A 21 -13.85 -26.38 -5.01
C TYR A 21 -12.89 -27.42 -5.57
N THR A 22 -13.00 -27.65 -6.88
CA THR A 22 -12.15 -28.57 -7.64
C THR A 22 -11.42 -27.75 -8.71
N PRO A 23 -10.08 -27.59 -8.61
CA PRO A 23 -9.33 -26.78 -9.55
C PRO A 23 -9.39 -27.33 -10.97
N SER A 24 -9.50 -26.45 -11.97
CA SER A 24 -9.55 -26.85 -13.39
C SER A 24 -8.27 -27.53 -13.89
N TRP A 25 -7.14 -27.28 -13.21
CA TRP A 25 -5.83 -27.87 -13.50
C TRP A 25 -5.55 -29.16 -12.72
N ALA A 26 -6.49 -29.67 -11.92
CA ALA A 26 -6.26 -30.81 -11.02
C ALA A 26 -5.70 -32.05 -11.76
N ASP A 27 -6.24 -32.35 -12.94
CA ASP A 27 -5.83 -33.51 -13.76
C ASP A 27 -4.52 -33.28 -14.53
N LEU A 28 -3.97 -32.06 -14.50
CA LEU A 28 -2.71 -31.70 -15.16
C LEU A 28 -1.50 -31.83 -14.22
N ILE A 29 -1.72 -32.10 -12.93
CA ILE A 29 -0.65 -32.17 -11.94
C ILE A 29 0.24 -33.37 -12.24
N SER A 30 1.53 -33.09 -12.48
CA SER A 30 2.56 -34.09 -12.70
C SER A 30 3.79 -33.81 -11.84
N GLN A 31 4.47 -34.86 -11.40
CA GLN A 31 5.78 -34.76 -10.76
C GLN A 31 6.92 -34.69 -11.78
N ASP A 32 6.67 -35.15 -13.01
CA ASP A 32 7.67 -35.25 -14.07
C ASP A 32 7.58 -34.08 -15.06
N VAL A 33 6.37 -33.55 -15.26
CA VAL A 33 6.10 -32.42 -16.16
C VAL A 33 5.60 -31.23 -15.34
N PRO A 34 6.49 -30.34 -14.88
CA PRO A 34 6.12 -29.18 -14.09
C PRO A 34 5.24 -28.20 -14.87
N PHE A 35 4.32 -27.51 -14.19
CA PHE A 35 3.68 -26.31 -14.73
C PHE A 35 4.75 -25.26 -15.06
N SER A 36 4.59 -24.59 -16.20
CA SER A 36 5.56 -23.59 -16.70
C SER A 36 5.64 -22.35 -15.81
N ASP A 37 4.55 -22.00 -15.13
CA ASP A 37 4.42 -20.92 -14.15
C ASP A 37 4.44 -21.42 -12.70
N GLY A 38 4.68 -22.71 -12.48
CA GLY A 38 4.80 -23.31 -11.16
C GLY A 38 6.07 -22.89 -10.43
N VAL A 39 5.93 -22.55 -9.15
CA VAL A 39 7.03 -22.12 -8.28
C VAL A 39 7.47 -23.23 -7.34
N SER A 40 8.77 -23.31 -7.06
CA SER A 40 9.35 -24.21 -6.07
C SER A 40 10.16 -23.41 -5.06
N GLY A 41 10.21 -23.87 -3.82
CA GLY A 41 10.89 -23.10 -2.80
C GLY A 41 10.73 -23.60 -1.38
N LYS A 42 11.08 -22.71 -0.45
CA LYS A 42 11.04 -22.94 0.99
C LYS A 42 10.29 -21.84 1.72
N ILE A 43 9.60 -22.24 2.78
CA ILE A 43 9.01 -21.36 3.79
C ILE A 43 9.65 -21.73 5.12
N ARG A 44 10.19 -20.75 5.83
CA ARG A 44 10.61 -20.93 7.22
C ARG A 44 9.42 -20.67 8.13
N LEU A 45 9.13 -21.62 9.00
CA LEU A 45 8.04 -21.54 9.96
C LEU A 45 8.60 -21.52 11.37
N ARG A 46 8.27 -20.46 12.13
CA ARG A 46 8.50 -20.39 13.57
C ARG A 46 7.15 -20.55 14.29
N ILE A 47 7.11 -21.45 15.26
CA ILE A 47 5.92 -21.80 16.04
C ILE A 47 6.18 -21.42 17.50
N THR A 48 5.42 -20.47 18.02
CA THR A 48 5.52 -20.02 19.41
C THR A 48 4.33 -20.53 20.21
N ALA A 49 4.59 -21.27 21.29
CA ALA A 49 3.56 -21.76 22.19
C ALA A 49 3.01 -20.63 23.08
N GLU A 50 1.77 -20.23 22.84
CA GLU A 50 1.05 -19.18 23.60
C GLU A 50 0.39 -19.72 24.87
N THR A 51 0.17 -21.03 24.93
CA THR A 51 -0.18 -21.80 26.12
C THR A 51 0.72 -23.03 26.21
N PRO A 52 0.78 -23.72 27.36
CA PRO A 52 1.52 -24.97 27.46
C PRO A 52 1.09 -25.96 26.37
N ILE A 53 2.03 -26.71 25.81
CA ILE A 53 1.80 -27.58 24.65
C ILE A 53 2.21 -29.01 24.95
N PHE A 54 1.42 -29.98 24.48
CA PHE A 54 1.75 -31.39 24.62
C PHE A 54 1.53 -32.16 23.32
N ILE A 55 2.60 -32.73 22.78
CA ILE A 55 2.58 -33.60 21.63
C ILE A 55 3.27 -34.90 22.01
N ARG A 56 2.47 -35.94 22.25
CA ARG A 56 2.93 -37.25 22.70
C ARG A 56 3.99 -37.82 21.76
N ASN A 57 5.07 -38.35 22.34
CA ASN A 57 6.04 -39.14 21.59
C ASN A 57 5.37 -40.40 21.00
N GLY A 58 5.39 -40.51 19.67
CA GLY A 58 4.79 -41.62 18.93
C GLY A 58 5.65 -42.88 18.86
N GLN A 59 6.92 -42.82 19.30
CA GLN A 59 7.75 -44.02 19.42
C GLN A 59 7.09 -44.99 20.40
N LYS A 60 7.01 -46.28 20.01
CA LYS A 60 6.58 -47.34 20.93
C LYS A 60 7.51 -47.27 22.13
N GLN A 61 7.00 -46.81 23.28
CA GLN A 61 7.65 -47.14 24.53
C GLN A 61 7.66 -48.66 24.58
N ASP A 62 8.86 -49.25 24.64
CA ASP A 62 8.99 -50.65 24.99
C ASP A 62 8.19 -50.83 26.25
N LYS A 63 7.07 -51.56 26.14
CA LYS A 63 6.42 -52.08 27.32
C LYS A 63 7.46 -53.04 27.88
N GLU A 64 8.22 -52.60 28.88
CA GLU A 64 8.83 -53.51 29.84
C GLU A 64 7.68 -54.38 30.33
N LYS A 65 7.51 -55.54 29.69
CA LYS A 65 6.68 -56.60 30.22
C LYS A 65 7.54 -57.16 31.33
N ASP A 66 7.36 -56.66 32.54
CA ASP A 66 7.81 -57.36 33.73
C ASP A 66 7.12 -58.72 33.75
N ARG A 67 7.80 -59.71 33.15
CA ARG A 67 7.42 -61.11 33.25
C ARG A 67 7.98 -61.61 34.58
N ASN A 68 7.18 -61.54 35.63
CA ASN A 68 7.44 -62.39 36.79
C ASN A 68 7.33 -63.87 36.36
N LYS A 69 8.26 -64.70 36.82
CA LYS A 69 8.42 -66.11 36.42
C LYS A 69 7.27 -67.02 36.84
N ASP A 70 6.30 -66.53 37.59
CA ASP A 70 5.14 -67.29 38.03
C ASP A 70 3.88 -66.62 37.47
N GLY A 71 3.16 -67.34 36.61
CA GLY A 71 2.02 -66.85 35.79
C GLY A 71 0.77 -66.43 36.58
N GLN A 72 0.91 -65.58 37.59
CA GLN A 72 -0.18 -64.90 38.28
C GLN A 72 -0.13 -63.41 37.98
N THR A 73 -1.12 -62.92 37.25
CA THR A 73 -1.31 -61.49 36.97
C THR A 73 -1.79 -60.81 38.24
N ALA A 74 -0.87 -60.34 39.09
CA ALA A 74 -1.21 -59.39 40.12
C ALA A 74 -1.74 -58.12 39.44
N LYS A 75 -3.02 -57.80 39.65
CA LYS A 75 -3.55 -56.45 39.41
C LYS A 75 -2.95 -55.51 40.46
N GLN A 76 -1.66 -55.22 40.36
CA GLN A 76 -1.12 -54.03 40.97
C GLN A 76 -1.48 -52.86 40.04
N GLU A 77 -2.05 -51.81 40.60
CA GLU A 77 -2.27 -50.54 39.91
C GLU A 77 -0.90 -49.99 39.51
N GLU A 78 -0.41 -50.37 38.33
CA GLU A 78 0.74 -49.70 37.72
C GLU A 78 0.39 -48.22 37.60
N GLU A 79 1.04 -47.36 38.39
CA GLU A 79 1.02 -45.91 38.17
C GLU A 79 1.43 -45.67 36.72
N LYS A 80 0.46 -45.27 35.89
CA LYS A 80 0.73 -44.97 34.47
C LYS A 80 1.77 -43.86 34.40
N LYS A 81 3.01 -44.22 34.00
CA LYS A 81 4.11 -43.27 33.78
C LYS A 81 3.60 -42.07 32.94
N PRO A 82 3.93 -40.82 33.32
CA PRO A 82 3.52 -39.65 32.57
C PRO A 82 3.93 -39.76 31.10
N GLN A 83 2.99 -39.50 30.20
CA GLN A 83 3.33 -39.41 28.78
C GLN A 83 4.24 -38.20 28.56
N LYS A 84 5.32 -38.43 27.80
CA LYS A 84 6.32 -37.40 27.51
C LYS A 84 6.10 -36.76 26.14
N PHE A 85 6.60 -35.53 26.01
CA PHE A 85 6.65 -34.82 24.74
C PHE A 85 7.56 -35.54 23.74
N SER A 86 7.37 -35.30 22.44
CA SER A 86 8.22 -35.85 21.39
C SER A 86 9.67 -35.34 21.52
N GLN A 87 10.60 -36.29 21.66
CA GLN A 87 12.02 -36.02 21.86
C GLN A 87 12.85 -36.86 20.90
N THR A 88 13.93 -36.28 20.39
CA THR A 88 14.98 -37.01 19.69
C THR A 88 15.81 -37.85 20.67
N PRO A 89 16.63 -38.81 20.18
CA PRO A 89 17.50 -39.61 21.05
C PRO A 89 18.48 -38.79 21.91
N ASP A 90 18.91 -37.61 21.45
CA ASP A 90 19.74 -36.65 22.17
C ASP A 90 18.93 -35.71 23.11
N GLY A 91 17.62 -35.92 23.24
CA GLY A 91 16.75 -35.22 24.20
C GLY A 91 16.15 -33.90 23.69
N ARG A 92 16.40 -33.50 22.44
CA ARG A 92 15.85 -32.27 21.85
C ARG A 92 14.35 -32.43 21.61
N PHE A 93 13.56 -31.47 22.08
CA PHE A 93 12.12 -31.46 21.86
C PHE A 93 11.78 -31.07 20.43
N TYR A 94 10.79 -31.73 19.83
CA TYR A 94 10.34 -31.39 18.49
C TYR A 94 8.85 -31.62 18.28
N ILE A 95 8.24 -30.84 17.38
CA ILE A 95 6.90 -31.09 16.84
C ILE A 95 7.06 -31.95 15.58
N PRO A 96 6.42 -33.13 15.50
CA PRO A 96 6.44 -33.95 14.30
C PRO A 96 5.86 -33.21 13.09
N ALA A 97 6.51 -33.32 11.93
CA ALA A 97 6.07 -32.74 10.67
C ALA A 97 4.61 -33.04 10.34
N THR A 98 4.16 -34.26 10.61
CA THR A 98 2.78 -34.72 10.39
C THR A 98 1.75 -33.96 11.21
N SER A 99 2.11 -33.48 12.41
CA SER A 99 1.23 -32.67 13.25
C SER A 99 1.01 -31.29 12.65
N ILE A 100 2.07 -30.68 12.11
CA ILE A 100 2.02 -29.36 11.46
C ILE A 100 1.28 -29.48 10.14
N LYS A 101 1.67 -30.44 9.29
CA LYS A 101 1.01 -30.73 8.00
C LYS A 101 -0.49 -30.96 8.17
N GLY A 102 -0.90 -31.74 9.17
CA GLY A 102 -2.30 -32.05 9.43
C GLY A 102 -3.12 -30.82 9.85
N GLU A 103 -2.59 -29.96 10.72
CA GLU A 103 -3.29 -28.72 11.11
C GLU A 103 -3.41 -27.75 9.93
N VAL A 104 -2.32 -27.53 9.18
CA VAL A 104 -2.33 -26.63 8.02
C VAL A 104 -3.23 -27.16 6.90
N ARG A 105 -3.20 -28.47 6.62
CA ARG A 105 -4.11 -29.11 5.67
C ARG A 105 -5.56 -28.89 6.06
N ASN A 106 -5.91 -29.08 7.33
CA ASN A 106 -7.29 -28.89 7.79
C ASN A 106 -7.76 -27.43 7.65
N VAL A 107 -6.89 -26.44 7.91
CA VAL A 107 -7.22 -25.04 7.68
C VAL A 107 -7.43 -24.76 6.19
N LEU A 108 -6.55 -25.29 5.33
CA LEU A 108 -6.68 -25.15 3.87
C LEU A 108 -7.99 -25.78 3.37
N GLU A 109 -8.31 -27.01 3.79
CA GLU A 109 -9.57 -27.70 3.46
C GLU A 109 -10.81 -26.86 3.83
N ILE A 110 -10.77 -26.09 4.91
CA ILE A 110 -11.87 -25.20 5.26
C ILE A 110 -11.87 -23.96 4.37
N MET A 111 -10.71 -23.32 4.20
CA MET A 111 -10.59 -22.05 3.47
C MET A 111 -10.87 -22.19 1.97
N SER A 112 -10.57 -23.35 1.39
CA SER A 112 -10.80 -23.65 -0.02
C SER A 112 -12.04 -24.49 -0.26
N PHE A 113 -12.94 -24.64 0.71
CA PHE A 113 -14.13 -25.51 0.61
C PHE A 113 -13.80 -26.93 0.11
N GLY A 114 -12.75 -27.53 0.67
CA GLY A 114 -12.31 -28.89 0.38
C GLY A 114 -13.25 -29.97 0.91
N ARG A 115 -13.03 -31.19 0.44
CA ARG A 115 -13.87 -32.34 0.75
C ARG A 115 -13.62 -32.81 2.18
N MET A 116 -14.69 -33.19 2.87
CA MET A 116 -14.55 -33.84 4.17
C MET A 116 -14.38 -35.32 3.96
N THR A 117 -13.25 -35.85 4.42
CA THR A 117 -13.01 -37.29 4.42
C THR A 117 -13.49 -37.89 5.74
N VAL A 118 -14.40 -38.87 5.65
CA VAL A 118 -14.92 -39.63 6.80
C VAL A 118 -14.85 -41.12 6.47
N ASP A 119 -14.88 -41.97 7.51
CA ASP A 119 -15.03 -43.41 7.32
C ASP A 119 -16.43 -43.72 6.75
N GLU A 120 -16.49 -44.20 5.51
CA GLU A 120 -17.71 -44.55 4.77
C GLU A 120 -18.58 -45.58 5.50
N ARG A 121 -17.97 -46.42 6.35
CA ARG A 121 -18.66 -47.50 7.07
C ARG A 121 -19.00 -47.12 8.50
N ALA A 122 -18.52 -45.97 8.99
CA ALA A 122 -18.79 -45.55 10.36
C ALA A 122 -20.29 -45.31 10.57
N LYS A 123 -20.91 -46.17 11.39
CA LYS A 123 -22.30 -46.03 11.84
C LYS A 123 -22.34 -45.84 13.34
N PHE A 124 -23.13 -44.86 13.77
CA PHE A 124 -23.45 -44.69 15.19
C PHE A 124 -24.78 -45.35 15.52
N ALA A 125 -25.09 -45.41 16.80
CA ALA A 125 -26.32 -46.02 17.30
C ALA A 125 -26.91 -45.16 18.41
N ASP A 126 -28.23 -45.03 18.41
CA ASP A 126 -28.95 -44.48 19.55
C ASP A 126 -29.01 -45.51 20.68
N ARG A 127 -28.89 -45.04 21.91
CA ARG A 127 -28.93 -45.88 23.11
C ARG A 127 -30.17 -45.53 23.91
N LYS A 128 -31.12 -46.46 23.98
CA LYS A 128 -32.31 -46.39 24.82
C LYS A 128 -32.18 -47.41 25.94
N GLY A 129 -31.63 -46.97 27.07
CA GLY A 129 -31.31 -47.86 28.21
C GLY A 129 -30.23 -48.90 27.86
N LYS A 130 -30.60 -50.18 27.92
CA LYS A 130 -29.71 -51.31 27.56
C LYS A 130 -29.68 -51.60 26.06
N ILE A 131 -30.65 -51.11 25.29
CA ILE A 131 -30.75 -51.39 23.86
C ILE A 131 -29.94 -50.34 23.08
N LYS A 132 -29.10 -50.81 22.16
CA LYS A 132 -28.34 -50.00 21.21
C LYS A 132 -28.88 -50.27 19.82
N LYS A 133 -29.60 -49.30 19.23
CA LYS A 133 -30.16 -49.42 17.87
C LYS A 133 -29.28 -48.62 16.90
N PRO A 134 -28.63 -49.27 15.91
CA PRO A 134 -27.85 -48.55 14.91
C PRO A 134 -28.74 -47.64 14.08
N PHE A 135 -28.20 -46.49 13.67
CA PHE A 135 -28.80 -45.67 12.63
C PHE A 135 -28.71 -46.39 11.29
N ASN A 136 -29.64 -46.09 10.38
CA ASN A 136 -29.67 -46.65 9.03
C ASN A 136 -28.50 -46.10 8.21
N ASN A 137 -28.25 -44.79 8.34
CA ASN A 137 -27.23 -44.05 7.60
C ASN A 137 -25.86 -44.08 8.29
N SER A 138 -24.80 -44.05 7.49
CA SER A 138 -23.43 -43.82 7.91
C SER A 138 -23.12 -42.33 8.11
N VAL A 139 -21.96 -42.03 8.67
CA VAL A 139 -21.43 -40.65 8.72
C VAL A 139 -21.27 -40.07 7.31
N PHE A 140 -20.86 -40.89 6.34
CA PHE A 140 -20.71 -40.49 4.94
C PHE A 140 -22.05 -40.12 4.30
N ASP A 141 -23.12 -40.86 4.61
CA ASP A 141 -24.46 -40.57 4.11
C ASP A 141 -24.98 -39.19 4.56
N CYS A 142 -24.52 -38.70 5.71
CA CYS A 142 -24.86 -37.38 6.26
C CYS A 142 -24.06 -36.21 5.63
N LEU A 143 -23.14 -36.47 4.70
CA LEU A 143 -22.39 -35.41 4.01
C LEU A 143 -23.26 -34.71 2.93
N PRO A 144 -23.01 -33.42 2.65
CA PRO A 144 -23.55 -32.76 1.47
C PRO A 144 -23.15 -33.48 0.18
N LYS A 145 -23.94 -33.32 -0.89
CA LYS A 145 -23.76 -34.09 -2.13
C LYS A 145 -22.37 -33.89 -2.75
N ALA A 146 -21.86 -32.66 -2.78
CA ALA A 146 -20.54 -32.35 -3.35
C ALA A 146 -19.38 -33.04 -2.61
N HIS A 147 -19.53 -33.28 -1.30
CA HIS A 147 -18.51 -33.95 -0.49
C HIS A 147 -18.44 -35.47 -0.74
N LYS A 148 -19.42 -36.04 -1.46
CA LYS A 148 -19.48 -37.48 -1.77
C LYS A 148 -18.88 -37.83 -3.12
N ASP A 149 -18.48 -36.84 -3.92
CA ASP A 149 -17.71 -37.11 -5.13
C ASP A 149 -16.36 -37.71 -4.73
N LEU A 150 -15.95 -38.82 -5.34
CA LEU A 150 -14.67 -39.47 -5.07
C LEU A 150 -13.73 -39.42 -6.27
N GLN A 151 -14.18 -38.88 -7.41
CA GLN A 151 -13.42 -38.85 -8.66
C GLN A 151 -12.58 -37.58 -8.77
N SER A 152 -13.18 -36.41 -8.53
CA SER A 152 -12.46 -35.14 -8.61
C SER A 152 -11.51 -34.94 -7.44
N LEU A 153 -10.45 -34.17 -7.67
CA LEU A 153 -9.51 -33.70 -6.65
C LEU A 153 -9.90 -32.31 -6.18
N ASP A 154 -9.90 -32.11 -4.87
CA ASP A 154 -9.97 -30.76 -4.31
C ASP A 154 -8.57 -30.11 -4.21
N LEU A 155 -8.53 -28.81 -3.94
CA LEU A 155 -7.28 -28.05 -3.85
C LEU A 155 -6.32 -28.59 -2.77
N ALA A 156 -6.84 -29.10 -1.64
CA ALA A 156 -6.01 -29.66 -0.59
C ALA A 156 -5.35 -30.98 -1.03
N GLU A 157 -6.07 -31.81 -1.77
CA GLU A 157 -5.54 -33.02 -2.38
C GLU A 157 -4.47 -32.72 -3.43
N CYS A 158 -4.68 -31.69 -4.26
CA CYS A 158 -3.70 -31.21 -5.25
C CYS A 158 -2.36 -30.79 -4.61
N ILE A 159 -2.40 -30.18 -3.42
CA ILE A 159 -1.21 -29.65 -2.73
C ILE A 159 -0.57 -30.71 -1.84
N PHE A 160 -1.35 -31.33 -0.94
CA PHE A 160 -0.82 -32.23 0.11
C PHE A 160 -0.76 -33.69 -0.31
N GLY A 161 -1.37 -34.04 -1.44
CA GLY A 161 -1.52 -35.40 -1.93
C GLY A 161 -2.66 -36.16 -1.24
N HIS A 162 -3.01 -37.30 -1.81
CA HIS A 162 -4.00 -38.22 -1.25
C HIS A 162 -3.61 -39.68 -1.54
N VAL A 163 -4.16 -40.58 -0.75
CA VAL A 163 -4.11 -42.03 -0.96
C VAL A 163 -5.55 -42.54 -0.81
N LYS A 164 -6.13 -42.99 -1.91
CA LYS A 164 -7.47 -43.59 -1.98
C LYS A 164 -7.36 -44.96 -2.66
N ASP A 165 -8.34 -45.84 -2.45
CA ASP A 165 -8.34 -47.17 -3.07
C ASP A 165 -8.33 -47.11 -4.62
N LYS A 166 -8.80 -46.00 -5.21
CA LYS A 166 -8.92 -45.79 -6.66
C LYS A 166 -7.83 -44.89 -7.27
N GLY A 167 -6.85 -44.42 -6.49
CA GLY A 167 -5.81 -43.52 -6.98
C GLY A 167 -4.93 -42.93 -5.87
N MET A 168 -3.72 -42.54 -6.24
CA MET A 168 -2.77 -41.91 -5.33
C MET A 168 -2.16 -40.70 -6.01
N LEU A 169 -2.12 -39.57 -5.31
CA LEU A 169 -1.38 -38.38 -5.74
C LEU A 169 -0.32 -38.06 -4.70
N LYS A 170 0.94 -37.98 -5.13
CA LYS A 170 2.05 -37.55 -4.28
C LYS A 170 1.89 -36.06 -3.98
N GLY A 171 1.95 -35.69 -2.70
CA GLY A 171 1.92 -34.29 -2.29
C GLY A 171 3.15 -33.52 -2.79
N ARG A 172 2.93 -32.26 -3.15
CA ARG A 172 3.95 -31.31 -3.62
C ARG A 172 4.54 -30.46 -2.49
N VAL A 173 4.09 -30.66 -1.25
CA VAL A 173 4.59 -29.97 -0.05
C VAL A 173 5.11 -30.96 1.00
N GLN A 174 6.25 -30.60 1.60
CA GLN A 174 6.98 -31.41 2.57
C GLN A 174 7.29 -30.55 3.79
N PHE A 175 6.83 -31.00 4.97
CA PHE A 175 7.06 -30.30 6.24
C PHE A 175 8.25 -30.93 6.96
N GLY A 176 9.18 -30.11 7.46
CA GLY A 176 10.21 -30.56 8.39
C GLY A 176 9.67 -30.75 9.81
N HIS A 177 10.37 -31.56 10.62
CA HIS A 177 10.19 -31.56 12.07
C HIS A 177 10.56 -30.19 12.63
N ALA A 178 9.73 -29.63 13.51
CA ALA A 178 10.04 -28.34 14.13
C ALA A 178 10.73 -28.56 15.46
N PHE A 179 12.02 -28.22 15.52
CA PHE A 179 12.85 -28.43 16.71
C PHE A 179 12.85 -27.19 17.61
N SER A 180 13.00 -27.41 18.91
CA SER A 180 13.14 -26.34 19.91
C SER A 180 14.47 -26.40 20.64
N ASP A 181 15.02 -25.22 20.88
CA ASP A 181 16.24 -25.02 21.68
C ASP A 181 15.97 -24.39 23.05
N ASN A 182 14.75 -23.90 23.28
CA ASN A 182 14.37 -23.21 24.52
C ASN A 182 13.26 -23.90 25.31
N ALA A 183 12.66 -24.96 24.77
CA ALA A 183 11.57 -25.69 25.40
C ALA A 183 11.98 -26.27 26.75
N LYS A 184 11.07 -26.16 27.73
CA LYS A 184 11.23 -26.70 29.08
C LYS A 184 9.95 -27.39 29.48
N GLU A 185 10.07 -28.56 30.12
CA GLU A 185 8.93 -29.27 30.69
C GLU A 185 8.30 -28.47 31.84
N GLU A 186 6.99 -28.62 31.97
CA GLU A 186 6.19 -28.21 33.11
C GLU A 186 5.90 -29.43 33.99
N GLN A 187 5.35 -29.19 35.18
CA GLN A 187 4.97 -30.29 36.07
C GLN A 187 3.93 -31.20 35.39
N PRO A 188 4.00 -32.53 35.60
CA PRO A 188 3.00 -33.44 35.09
C PRO A 188 1.59 -33.07 35.55
N VAL A 189 0.64 -33.16 34.63
CA VAL A 189 -0.78 -32.88 34.88
C VAL A 189 -1.62 -34.08 34.51
N ARG A 190 -2.64 -34.38 35.33
CA ARG A 190 -3.58 -35.47 35.11
C ARG A 190 -4.86 -34.94 34.49
N LEU A 191 -5.18 -35.38 33.27
CA LEU A 191 -6.31 -34.88 32.49
C LEU A 191 -7.10 -36.03 31.85
N THR A 192 -8.40 -35.81 31.69
CA THR A 192 -9.28 -36.73 30.97
C THR A 192 -9.25 -36.39 29.48
N LEU A 193 -8.40 -37.07 28.72
CA LEU A 193 -8.23 -36.79 27.28
C LEU A 193 -9.28 -37.46 26.39
N SER A 194 -10.30 -38.11 26.97
CA SER A 194 -11.39 -38.70 26.21
C SER A 194 -12.36 -37.62 25.70
N SER A 195 -12.74 -37.72 24.42
CA SER A 195 -13.74 -36.83 23.84
C SER A 195 -15.17 -37.38 24.02
N PRO A 196 -16.20 -36.50 24.10
CA PRO A 196 -17.59 -36.93 24.04
C PRO A 196 -17.84 -37.63 22.71
N LYS A 197 -18.50 -38.80 22.79
CA LYS A 197 -18.69 -39.69 21.65
C LYS A 197 -19.60 -39.02 20.61
N ALA A 198 -19.25 -39.15 19.33
CA ALA A 198 -20.03 -38.68 18.19
C ALA A 198 -21.46 -39.26 18.10
N SER A 199 -21.78 -40.25 18.94
CA SER A 199 -23.16 -40.71 19.18
C SER A 199 -24.09 -39.66 19.80
N PHE A 200 -23.57 -38.56 20.38
CA PHE A 200 -24.39 -37.43 20.82
C PHE A 200 -24.74 -36.51 19.65
N TYR A 201 -25.66 -36.97 18.80
CA TYR A 201 -26.10 -36.28 17.59
C TYR A 201 -26.56 -34.81 17.75
N PRO A 202 -27.08 -34.31 18.91
CA PRO A 202 -27.48 -32.90 19.02
C PRO A 202 -26.37 -31.88 18.73
N ILE A 203 -25.09 -32.29 18.82
CA ILE A 203 -23.92 -31.45 18.53
C ILE A 203 -23.36 -31.74 17.13
N TYR A 204 -23.35 -33.01 16.71
CA TYR A 204 -22.67 -33.45 15.49
C TYR A 204 -23.55 -33.44 14.24
N ILE A 205 -24.87 -33.34 14.40
CA ILE A 205 -25.84 -33.19 13.32
C ILE A 205 -26.45 -31.79 13.41
N LYS A 206 -26.50 -31.08 12.28
CA LYS A 206 -27.07 -29.73 12.17
C LYS A 206 -28.53 -29.73 12.64
N GLN A 207 -28.84 -28.83 13.57
CA GLN A 207 -30.19 -28.67 14.13
C GLN A 207 -30.78 -27.32 13.74
N ASP A 208 -32.11 -27.24 13.69
CA ASP A 208 -32.82 -25.99 13.49
C ASP A 208 -32.89 -25.19 14.80
N ASN A 209 -33.17 -23.88 14.73
CA ASN A 209 -33.24 -23.04 15.93
C ASN A 209 -34.40 -23.44 16.86
N ASN A 210 -35.52 -23.88 16.29
CA ASN A 210 -36.68 -24.38 17.01
C ASN A 210 -36.81 -25.88 16.75
N ILE A 211 -36.57 -26.69 17.79
CA ILE A 211 -36.50 -28.14 17.68
C ILE A 211 -37.79 -28.76 18.19
N ASP A 212 -38.63 -29.26 17.28
CA ASP A 212 -39.74 -30.15 17.65
C ASP A 212 -39.24 -31.58 17.90
N LYS A 213 -38.33 -32.03 17.03
CA LYS A 213 -37.62 -33.31 17.11
C LYS A 213 -36.19 -33.09 16.62
N TYR A 214 -35.21 -33.61 17.35
CA TYR A 214 -33.83 -33.55 16.90
C TYR A 214 -33.64 -34.36 15.61
N LYS A 215 -32.92 -33.77 14.66
CA LYS A 215 -32.33 -34.48 13.53
C LYS A 215 -31.22 -35.39 14.05
N THR A 216 -31.12 -36.57 13.45
CA THR A 216 -30.18 -37.64 13.78
C THR A 216 -29.37 -37.99 12.54
N TYR A 217 -28.59 -39.08 12.59
CA TYR A 217 -27.89 -39.56 11.39
C TYR A 217 -28.87 -40.07 10.31
N ASP A 218 -30.09 -40.47 10.68
CA ASP A 218 -31.09 -40.97 9.71
C ASP A 218 -31.68 -39.86 8.84
N ASP A 219 -31.75 -38.62 9.34
CA ASP A 219 -32.53 -37.52 8.78
C ASP A 219 -31.83 -36.15 8.82
N GLY A 220 -30.52 -36.13 9.07
CA GLY A 220 -29.75 -34.90 9.22
C GLY A 220 -28.40 -34.88 8.50
N GLN A 221 -27.84 -33.68 8.39
CA GLN A 221 -26.52 -33.41 7.83
C GLN A 221 -25.49 -33.18 8.93
N LEU A 222 -24.21 -33.46 8.65
CA LEU A 222 -23.12 -33.20 9.59
C LEU A 222 -23.01 -31.70 9.94
N ALA A 223 -22.67 -31.41 11.19
CA ALA A 223 -22.48 -30.05 11.69
C ALA A 223 -21.23 -29.35 11.10
N GLY A 224 -20.22 -30.12 10.71
CA GLY A 224 -19.06 -29.66 9.93
C GLY A 224 -17.70 -30.01 10.51
N TRP A 225 -16.72 -29.12 10.34
CA TRP A 225 -15.34 -29.29 10.78
C TRP A 225 -15.19 -28.96 12.26
N LYS A 226 -15.01 -29.98 13.10
CA LYS A 226 -14.83 -29.81 14.53
C LYS A 226 -13.53 -29.06 14.84
N ARG A 227 -13.62 -27.90 15.50
CA ARG A 227 -12.47 -27.14 16.00
C ARG A 227 -12.66 -26.78 17.47
N TYR A 228 -11.61 -26.99 18.27
CA TYR A 228 -11.63 -26.60 19.68
C TYR A 228 -11.53 -25.08 19.80
N VAL A 229 -12.23 -24.50 20.77
CA VAL A 229 -12.13 -23.07 21.04
C VAL A 229 -10.73 -22.75 21.55
N ILE A 230 -10.15 -21.63 21.12
CA ILE A 230 -8.87 -21.17 21.70
C ILE A 230 -9.12 -20.67 23.10
N ARG A 231 -8.24 -21.02 24.04
CA ARG A 231 -8.26 -20.46 25.39
C ARG A 231 -7.09 -19.52 25.63
N THR A 232 -7.31 -18.53 26.48
CA THR A 232 -6.24 -17.63 26.96
C THR A 232 -5.31 -18.27 27.99
N GLY A 233 -5.70 -19.43 28.55
CA GLY A 233 -4.91 -20.18 29.51
C GLY A 233 -5.50 -21.57 29.74
N VAL A 234 -4.82 -22.37 30.54
CA VAL A 234 -5.26 -23.71 30.90
C VAL A 234 -6.43 -23.65 31.88
N CYS A 235 -7.49 -24.41 31.65
CA CYS A 235 -8.54 -24.64 32.63
C CYS A 235 -8.34 -25.99 33.33
N GLN A 236 -8.38 -25.98 34.66
CA GLN A 236 -8.40 -27.20 35.46
C GLN A 236 -9.85 -27.62 35.67
N ASN A 237 -10.25 -28.74 35.07
CA ASN A 237 -11.49 -29.41 35.43
C ASN A 237 -11.14 -30.82 35.90
N LYS A 238 -11.52 -31.16 37.13
CA LYS A 238 -11.56 -32.55 37.59
C LYS A 238 -12.76 -33.22 36.91
N THR A 239 -12.52 -34.19 36.02
CA THR A 239 -13.61 -34.98 35.45
C THR A 239 -13.36 -36.49 35.57
N SER A 240 -14.03 -37.10 36.56
CA SER A 240 -14.39 -38.53 36.70
C SER A 240 -13.31 -39.63 36.72
N THR A 241 -13.45 -40.51 37.73
CA THR A 241 -12.97 -41.91 37.91
C THR A 241 -11.58 -42.27 37.35
N ASP A 242 -10.72 -42.78 38.23
CA ASP A 242 -9.29 -43.01 38.02
C ASP A 242 -8.88 -43.73 36.72
N ASN A 243 -9.78 -44.54 36.14
CA ASN A 243 -9.49 -45.40 34.99
C ASN A 243 -9.37 -44.67 33.63
N THR A 244 -9.91 -43.46 33.47
CA THR A 244 -9.93 -42.73 32.17
C THR A 244 -8.92 -41.59 32.04
N ASP A 245 -8.21 -41.27 33.12
CA ASP A 245 -7.25 -40.19 33.14
C ASP A 245 -5.91 -40.57 32.52
N THR A 246 -5.26 -39.56 31.94
CA THR A 246 -3.91 -39.64 31.39
C THR A 246 -3.07 -38.55 32.03
N THR A 247 -1.91 -38.93 32.57
CA THR A 247 -0.91 -37.99 33.03
C THR A 247 -0.02 -37.59 31.85
N ILE A 248 0.12 -36.31 31.59
CA ILE A 248 0.97 -35.75 30.53
C ILE A 248 2.00 -34.79 31.14
N THR A 249 3.17 -34.70 30.52
CA THR A 249 4.20 -33.71 30.87
C THR A 249 4.29 -32.68 29.74
N PRO A 250 3.56 -31.56 29.83
CA PRO A 250 3.54 -30.54 28.79
C PRO A 250 4.83 -29.70 28.79
N LEU A 251 5.09 -29.02 27.69
CA LEU A 251 6.11 -27.98 27.61
C LEU A 251 5.52 -26.62 27.95
N LYS A 252 6.31 -25.77 28.60
CA LYS A 252 5.91 -24.44 29.06
C LYS A 252 5.50 -23.52 27.90
N LYS A 253 4.59 -22.59 28.20
CA LYS A 253 4.35 -21.40 27.36
C LYS A 253 5.68 -20.70 27.04
N GLY A 254 5.80 -20.16 25.83
CA GLY A 254 7.00 -19.49 25.34
C GLY A 254 8.02 -20.44 24.69
N SER A 255 7.74 -21.74 24.65
CA SER A 255 8.53 -22.68 23.84
C SER A 255 8.41 -22.29 22.35
N VAL A 256 9.55 -22.19 21.68
CA VAL A 256 9.67 -21.82 20.26
C VAL A 256 10.21 -23.00 19.49
N PHE A 257 9.53 -23.35 18.40
CA PHE A 257 9.93 -24.43 17.49
C PHE A 257 10.13 -23.87 16.08
N THR A 258 11.14 -24.33 15.36
CA THR A 258 11.42 -23.87 13.99
C THR A 258 11.55 -25.04 13.02
N CYS A 259 10.93 -24.95 11.84
CA CYS A 259 11.14 -25.86 10.72
C CYS A 259 11.14 -25.14 9.37
N GLU A 260 11.50 -25.89 8.33
CA GLU A 260 11.31 -25.50 6.93
C GLU A 260 10.18 -26.33 6.31
N ILE A 261 9.38 -25.68 5.47
CA ILE A 261 8.41 -26.32 4.58
C ILE A 261 8.98 -26.17 3.16
N THR A 262 9.24 -27.29 2.50
CA THR A 262 9.68 -27.29 1.09
C THR A 262 8.48 -27.59 0.21
N TYR A 263 8.35 -26.86 -0.89
CA TYR A 263 7.29 -27.09 -1.87
C TYR A 263 7.87 -27.13 -3.28
N HIS A 264 7.24 -27.93 -4.14
CA HIS A 264 7.71 -28.20 -5.48
C HIS A 264 6.59 -27.94 -6.49
N ASN A 265 6.87 -27.07 -7.46
CA ASN A 265 6.00 -26.76 -8.59
C ASN A 265 4.54 -26.52 -8.18
N LEU A 266 4.32 -25.62 -7.21
CA LEU A 266 2.98 -25.12 -6.88
C LEU A 266 2.64 -23.96 -7.82
N LEU A 267 1.42 -23.92 -8.35
CA LEU A 267 0.94 -22.71 -9.02
C LEU A 267 0.87 -21.54 -8.03
N PRO A 268 0.92 -20.27 -8.49
CA PRO A 268 0.82 -19.11 -7.60
C PRO A 268 -0.41 -19.15 -6.67
N ILE A 269 -1.55 -19.62 -7.18
CA ILE A 269 -2.80 -19.82 -6.41
C ILE A 269 -2.61 -20.86 -5.31
N GLU A 270 -1.91 -21.96 -5.59
CA GLU A 270 -1.67 -23.04 -4.64
C GLU A 270 -0.70 -22.63 -3.53
N LEU A 271 0.34 -21.87 -3.87
CA LEU A 271 1.21 -21.26 -2.87
C LEU A 271 0.44 -20.23 -2.03
N GLY A 272 -0.44 -19.45 -2.65
CA GLY A 272 -1.37 -18.55 -1.97
C GLY A 272 -2.28 -19.27 -0.98
N ALA A 273 -2.81 -20.44 -1.35
CA ALA A 273 -3.62 -21.28 -0.48
C ALA A 273 -2.83 -21.82 0.72
N LEU A 274 -1.59 -22.30 0.49
CA LEU A 274 -0.70 -22.77 1.57
C LEU A 274 -0.34 -21.63 2.53
N LEU A 275 0.03 -20.46 2.02
CA LEU A 275 0.34 -19.27 2.81
C LEU A 275 -0.89 -18.79 3.58
N SER A 276 -2.07 -18.81 2.95
CA SER A 276 -3.34 -18.48 3.59
C SER A 276 -3.64 -19.42 4.75
N ALA A 277 -3.41 -20.73 4.59
CA ALA A 277 -3.60 -21.68 5.67
C ALA A 277 -2.60 -21.50 6.81
N LEU A 278 -1.35 -21.12 6.52
CA LEU A 278 -0.34 -20.84 7.55
C LEU A 278 -0.63 -19.55 8.33
N THR A 279 -1.16 -18.53 7.67
CA THR A 279 -1.31 -17.16 8.21
C THR A 279 -2.76 -16.76 8.50
N PHE A 280 -3.73 -17.65 8.24
CA PHE A 280 -5.16 -17.30 8.15
C PHE A 280 -5.41 -16.14 7.18
N HIS A 281 -4.77 -16.19 6.01
CA HIS A 281 -4.79 -15.14 4.99
C HIS A 281 -4.39 -13.77 5.56
N ASN A 282 -3.27 -13.75 6.30
CA ASN A 282 -2.78 -12.60 7.08
C ASN A 282 -3.79 -11.97 8.07
N THR A 283 -4.88 -12.66 8.41
CA THR A 283 -5.84 -12.15 9.38
C THR A 283 -5.19 -12.06 10.77
N PRO A 284 -5.20 -10.88 11.41
CA PRO A 284 -4.48 -10.65 12.66
C PRO A 284 -5.15 -11.38 13.81
N ASN A 285 -4.36 -11.60 14.87
CA ASN A 285 -4.82 -12.20 16.13
C ASN A 285 -5.39 -13.64 15.98
N CYS A 286 -5.07 -14.34 14.89
CA CYS A 286 -5.42 -15.74 14.72
C CYS A 286 -4.35 -16.67 15.32
N PHE A 287 -4.79 -17.82 15.85
CA PHE A 287 -3.89 -18.83 16.40
C PHE A 287 -4.23 -20.23 15.90
N HIS A 288 -3.19 -21.01 15.66
CA HIS A 288 -3.30 -22.44 15.39
C HIS A 288 -3.40 -23.22 16.70
N GLN A 289 -3.83 -24.48 16.62
CA GLN A 289 -3.79 -25.38 17.76
C GLN A 289 -3.08 -26.68 17.43
N LEU A 290 -2.07 -27.05 18.20
CA LEU A 290 -1.30 -28.28 18.00
C LEU A 290 -1.36 -29.20 19.22
N GLY A 291 -1.27 -30.51 18.97
CA GLY A 291 -1.16 -31.50 20.03
C GLY A 291 -2.47 -31.84 20.74
N GLN A 292 -2.34 -32.37 21.96
CA GLN A 292 -3.43 -32.89 22.77
C GLN A 292 -3.86 -31.88 23.85
N ALA A 293 -4.87 -32.25 24.65
CA ALA A 293 -5.41 -31.42 25.72
C ALA A 293 -5.95 -30.03 25.28
N LYS A 294 -6.21 -29.83 23.98
CA LYS A 294 -6.89 -28.66 23.39
C LYS A 294 -8.17 -28.25 24.16
N PRO A 295 -9.07 -29.17 24.61
CA PRO A 295 -10.25 -28.79 25.39
C PRO A 295 -9.95 -28.01 26.67
N TYR A 296 -8.78 -28.27 27.25
CA TYR A 296 -8.29 -27.68 28.49
C TYR A 296 -7.44 -26.43 28.24
N GLY A 297 -7.24 -26.01 26.98
CA GLY A 297 -6.48 -24.80 26.63
C GLY A 297 -5.01 -25.03 26.29
N TYR A 298 -4.57 -26.28 26.18
CA TYR A 298 -3.21 -26.60 25.72
C TYR A 298 -3.07 -26.42 24.21
N GLY A 299 -1.84 -26.13 23.78
CA GLY A 299 -1.46 -26.20 22.38
C GLY A 299 -1.90 -25.01 21.53
N LYS A 300 -2.29 -23.88 22.13
CA LYS A 300 -2.46 -22.63 21.38
C LYS A 300 -1.08 -22.18 20.91
N VAL A 301 -0.92 -22.00 19.60
CA VAL A 301 0.37 -21.57 19.01
C VAL A 301 0.17 -20.44 18.03
N LYS A 302 1.18 -19.56 17.95
CA LYS A 302 1.30 -18.54 16.91
C LYS A 302 2.32 -19.00 15.89
N TYR A 303 2.01 -18.81 14.60
CA TYR A 303 2.94 -19.04 13.51
C TYR A 303 3.50 -17.69 13.03
N ASP A 304 4.82 -17.62 12.90
CA ASP A 304 5.50 -16.57 12.16
C ASP A 304 6.06 -17.22 10.88
N VAL A 305 5.69 -16.68 9.73
CA VAL A 305 5.90 -17.29 8.41
C VAL A 305 6.82 -16.39 7.60
N ASP A 306 7.91 -16.97 7.11
CA ASP A 306 8.94 -16.31 6.33
C ASP A 306 9.08 -17.05 4.98
N LEU A 307 8.61 -16.44 3.90
CA LEU A 307 8.72 -17.00 2.55
C LEU A 307 10.13 -16.75 2.04
N ILE A 308 10.98 -17.78 2.10
CA ILE A 308 12.39 -17.66 1.71
C ILE A 308 12.52 -17.56 0.19
N SER A 309 11.69 -18.28 -0.54
CA SER A 309 11.72 -18.31 -2.00
C SER A 309 10.31 -18.61 -2.53
N PRO A 310 9.91 -18.09 -3.70
CA PRO A 310 10.75 -17.27 -4.58
C PRO A 310 10.93 -15.86 -4.02
N GLU A 311 12.12 -15.26 -4.23
CA GLU A 311 12.52 -13.98 -3.62
C GLU A 311 11.98 -12.77 -4.39
N ASP A 312 11.53 -12.96 -5.64
CA ASP A 312 11.04 -11.90 -6.52
C ASP A 312 9.60 -11.46 -6.21
N LYS A 313 8.89 -12.20 -5.36
CA LYS A 313 7.48 -11.98 -5.06
C LYS A 313 7.22 -12.08 -3.56
N GLU A 314 6.57 -11.05 -3.05
CA GLU A 314 6.11 -10.97 -1.67
C GLU A 314 4.96 -11.96 -1.39
N CYS A 315 4.78 -12.34 -0.13
CA CYS A 315 3.66 -13.16 0.32
C CYS A 315 2.29 -12.59 -0.14
N SER A 316 2.13 -11.27 -0.15
CA SER A 316 0.86 -10.62 -0.53
C SER A 316 0.43 -10.94 -1.96
N PHE A 317 1.38 -11.05 -2.89
CA PHE A 317 1.10 -11.41 -4.28
C PHE A 317 0.41 -12.76 -4.38
N PHE A 318 0.93 -13.79 -3.69
CA PHE A 318 0.37 -15.13 -3.73
C PHE A 318 -0.97 -15.22 -3.00
N LEU A 319 -1.11 -14.53 -1.85
CA LEU A 319 -2.38 -14.43 -1.14
C LEU A 319 -3.46 -13.82 -2.04
N GLU A 320 -3.15 -12.75 -2.77
CA GLU A 320 -4.08 -12.13 -3.74
C GLU A 320 -4.52 -13.11 -4.83
N GLN A 321 -3.62 -13.94 -5.38
CA GLN A 321 -4.00 -14.93 -6.40
C GLN A 321 -5.03 -15.93 -5.87
N PHE A 322 -4.83 -16.41 -4.64
CA PHE A 322 -5.79 -17.32 -4.01
C PHE A 322 -7.11 -16.62 -3.68
N GLU A 323 -7.09 -15.37 -3.22
CA GLU A 323 -8.30 -14.58 -2.97
C GLU A 323 -9.13 -14.42 -4.24
N LYS A 324 -8.50 -14.06 -5.37
CA LYS A 324 -9.19 -13.89 -6.65
C LYS A 324 -9.87 -15.18 -7.09
N GLU A 325 -9.14 -16.30 -7.06
CA GLU A 325 -9.68 -17.61 -7.42
C GLU A 325 -10.88 -18.01 -6.55
N MET A 326 -10.75 -17.85 -5.22
CA MET A 326 -11.84 -18.23 -4.31
C MET A 326 -13.04 -17.29 -4.41
N CYS A 327 -12.83 -16.00 -4.70
CA CYS A 327 -13.90 -15.04 -4.96
C CYS A 327 -14.58 -15.29 -6.31
N GLU A 328 -13.87 -15.80 -7.32
CA GLU A 328 -14.46 -16.25 -8.57
C GLU A 328 -15.35 -17.49 -8.37
N PHE A 329 -14.86 -18.47 -7.59
CA PHE A 329 -15.65 -19.64 -7.21
C PHE A 329 -16.86 -19.25 -6.34
N LYS A 330 -16.67 -18.33 -5.38
CA LYS A 330 -17.70 -17.90 -4.43
C LYS A 330 -17.52 -16.42 -4.10
N SER A 331 -18.33 -15.56 -4.72
CA SER A 331 -18.20 -14.09 -4.65
C SER A 331 -18.15 -13.50 -3.23
N ASN A 332 -18.76 -14.17 -2.25
CA ASN A 332 -18.72 -13.78 -0.85
C ASN A 332 -17.69 -14.56 -0.02
N TRP A 333 -16.65 -15.15 -0.61
CA TRP A 333 -15.66 -16.00 0.06
C TRP A 333 -15.16 -15.41 1.39
N LEU A 334 -14.66 -14.17 1.37
CA LEU A 334 -14.13 -13.44 2.54
C LEU A 334 -15.12 -13.33 3.71
N THR A 335 -16.43 -13.39 3.42
CA THR A 335 -17.53 -13.20 4.38
C THR A 335 -18.48 -14.40 4.45
N SER A 336 -18.12 -15.52 3.82
CA SER A 336 -18.93 -16.74 3.80
C SER A 336 -19.06 -17.32 5.21
N THR A 337 -20.17 -18.00 5.52
CA THR A 337 -20.47 -18.44 6.89
C THR A 337 -19.36 -19.35 7.45
N GLU A 338 -18.79 -20.19 6.60
CA GLU A 338 -17.66 -21.08 6.87
C GLU A 338 -16.43 -20.28 7.29
N ILE A 339 -16.07 -19.25 6.52
CA ILE A 339 -14.93 -18.38 6.79
C ILE A 339 -15.16 -17.54 8.06
N GLN A 340 -16.35 -16.96 8.24
CA GLN A 340 -16.68 -16.21 9.46
C GLN A 340 -16.49 -17.10 10.69
N GLU A 341 -17.05 -18.31 10.68
CA GLU A 341 -16.99 -19.23 11.81
C GLU A 341 -15.55 -19.74 12.07
N LEU A 342 -14.78 -20.03 11.02
CA LEU A 342 -13.36 -20.37 11.15
C LEU A 342 -12.60 -19.24 11.86
N ILE A 343 -12.71 -18.01 11.34
CA ILE A 343 -11.99 -16.86 11.89
C ILE A 343 -12.47 -16.54 13.30
N ALA A 344 -13.76 -16.65 13.60
CA ALA A 344 -14.26 -16.46 14.96
C ALA A 344 -13.60 -17.46 15.93
N LEU A 345 -13.54 -18.74 15.58
CA LEU A 345 -12.92 -19.79 16.40
C LEU A 345 -11.42 -19.60 16.59
N VAL A 346 -10.72 -19.06 15.59
CA VAL A 346 -9.26 -18.90 15.64
C VAL A 346 -8.77 -17.54 16.15
N SER A 347 -9.63 -16.51 16.17
CA SER A 347 -9.24 -15.13 16.56
C SER A 347 -9.84 -14.64 17.88
N HIS A 348 -10.83 -15.33 18.45
CA HIS A 348 -11.49 -14.91 19.70
C HIS A 348 -11.27 -15.90 20.85
N PRO A 349 -10.11 -15.84 21.54
CA PRO A 349 -9.84 -16.66 22.70
C PRO A 349 -10.89 -16.53 23.80
N VAL A 350 -11.28 -17.67 24.39
CA VAL A 350 -12.15 -17.73 25.57
C VAL A 350 -11.33 -17.76 26.85
N LYS A 351 -11.92 -17.26 27.94
CA LYS A 351 -11.31 -17.27 29.26
C LYS A 351 -11.53 -18.63 29.93
N PRO A 352 -10.59 -19.11 30.78
CA PRO A 352 -10.73 -20.40 31.46
C PRO A 352 -12.03 -20.56 32.28
N TYR A 353 -12.56 -19.46 32.81
CA TYR A 353 -13.78 -19.44 33.63
C TYR A 353 -15.09 -19.39 32.82
N GLU A 354 -15.04 -19.29 31.48
CA GLU A 354 -16.24 -19.33 30.63
C GLU A 354 -16.76 -20.78 30.51
N ASN A 355 -17.52 -21.22 31.53
CA ASN A 355 -17.96 -22.60 31.69
C ASN A 355 -18.83 -23.15 30.54
N GLN A 356 -19.43 -22.28 29.72
CA GLN A 356 -20.14 -22.69 28.51
C GLN A 356 -19.24 -23.38 27.47
N PHE A 357 -17.92 -23.22 27.58
CA PHE A 357 -16.95 -23.89 26.73
C PHE A 357 -16.31 -25.10 27.41
N ASN A 358 -16.88 -25.63 28.48
CA ASN A 358 -16.38 -26.85 29.12
C ASN A 358 -17.17 -28.08 28.66
N TYR A 359 -16.65 -29.27 28.97
CA TYR A 359 -17.42 -30.50 28.81
C TYR A 359 -18.65 -30.48 29.73
N MET A 360 -19.71 -31.09 29.25
CA MET A 360 -20.93 -31.29 30.03
C MET A 360 -20.78 -32.45 31.00
N ASP A 361 -21.44 -32.34 32.15
CA ASP A 361 -21.65 -33.49 33.02
C ASP A 361 -22.83 -34.36 32.53
N LEU A 362 -22.99 -35.55 33.14
CA LEU A 362 -24.04 -36.50 32.78
C LEU A 362 -25.47 -35.93 32.94
N LYS A 363 -25.72 -35.06 33.92
CA LYS A 363 -27.03 -34.46 34.15
C LYS A 363 -27.33 -33.42 33.06
N GLU A 364 -26.33 -32.63 32.67
CA GLU A 364 -26.43 -31.65 31.59
C GLU A 364 -26.76 -32.32 30.25
N PHE A 365 -26.10 -33.44 29.92
CA PHE A 365 -26.42 -34.23 28.72
C PHE A 365 -27.89 -34.69 28.67
N GLN A 366 -28.44 -35.12 29.81
CA GLN A 366 -29.84 -35.55 29.91
C GLN A 366 -30.80 -34.37 29.75
N ASN A 367 -30.48 -33.23 30.36
CA ASN A 367 -31.31 -32.04 30.32
C ASN A 367 -31.41 -31.44 28.92
N ILE A 368 -30.33 -31.46 28.13
CA ILE A 368 -30.34 -30.95 26.75
C ILE A 368 -31.35 -31.70 25.88
N LYS A 369 -31.33 -33.03 25.93
CA LYS A 369 -32.27 -33.85 25.15
C LYS A 369 -33.73 -33.58 25.56
N LYS A 370 -33.99 -33.38 26.85
CA LYS A 370 -35.33 -33.05 27.38
C LYS A 370 -35.79 -31.66 26.96
N ASN A 371 -34.90 -30.68 27.03
CA ASN A 371 -35.19 -29.27 26.78
C ASN A 371 -35.13 -28.90 25.29
N LYS A 372 -34.79 -29.85 24.40
CA LYS A 372 -34.66 -29.66 22.95
C LYS A 372 -33.80 -28.44 22.59
N THR A 373 -32.71 -28.25 23.32
CA THR A 373 -31.81 -27.11 23.14
C THR A 373 -30.98 -27.27 21.86
N PRO A 374 -30.93 -26.28 20.95
CA PRO A 374 -30.07 -26.34 19.77
C PRO A 374 -28.61 -26.03 20.09
N PHE A 375 -27.68 -26.65 19.35
CA PHE A 375 -26.27 -26.27 19.39
C PHE A 375 -26.05 -25.00 18.56
N LYS A 376 -25.47 -23.96 19.17
CA LYS A 376 -25.30 -22.64 18.51
C LYS A 376 -23.88 -22.52 17.93
N PRO A 377 -23.72 -21.91 16.74
CA PRO A 377 -22.41 -21.49 16.22
C PRO A 377 -21.66 -20.58 17.20
N PHE A 378 -20.34 -20.67 17.21
CA PHE A 378 -19.46 -19.92 18.09
C PHE A 378 -19.61 -18.41 17.89
N SER A 379 -19.66 -17.95 16.64
CA SER A 379 -19.92 -16.56 16.27
C SER A 379 -21.18 -16.00 16.96
N LYS A 380 -22.27 -16.77 16.98
CA LYS A 380 -23.53 -16.39 17.66
C LYS A 380 -23.41 -16.41 19.19
N ILE A 381 -22.64 -17.34 19.76
CA ILE A 381 -22.41 -17.42 21.21
C ILE A 381 -21.61 -16.20 21.68
N LYS A 382 -20.54 -15.85 20.96
CA LYS A 382 -19.69 -14.70 21.28
C LYS A 382 -20.22 -13.36 20.77
N LYS A 383 -21.25 -13.39 19.92
CA LYS A 383 -21.84 -12.22 19.24
C LYS A 383 -20.79 -11.43 18.44
N VAL A 384 -20.02 -12.15 17.65
CA VAL A 384 -18.95 -11.60 16.82
C VAL A 384 -19.25 -11.85 15.36
N THR A 385 -18.93 -10.86 14.53
CA THR A 385 -18.92 -10.97 13.07
C THR A 385 -17.48 -10.79 12.62
N THR A 386 -16.99 -11.74 11.84
CA THR A 386 -15.60 -11.83 11.42
C THR A 386 -15.53 -12.00 9.91
N SER A 387 -14.41 -11.64 9.32
CA SER A 387 -14.11 -11.83 7.90
C SER A 387 -12.60 -12.04 7.73
N LEU A 388 -12.19 -12.53 6.56
CA LEU A 388 -10.79 -12.44 6.16
C LEU A 388 -10.43 -10.99 5.80
N GLN A 389 -9.13 -10.72 5.74
CA GLN A 389 -8.61 -9.50 5.12
C GLN A 389 -8.81 -9.56 3.60
N ALA A 390 -9.15 -8.43 2.99
CA ALA A 390 -9.19 -8.29 1.52
C ALA A 390 -7.79 -7.86 1.04
N ILE A 391 -6.90 -8.83 0.82
CA ILE A 391 -5.53 -8.58 0.39
C ILE A 391 -5.50 -7.95 -1.00
N ALA A 392 -6.38 -8.39 -1.91
CA ALA A 392 -6.48 -7.82 -3.26
C ALA A 392 -6.72 -6.30 -3.24
N GLN A 393 -7.64 -5.84 -2.39
CA GLN A 393 -7.95 -4.41 -2.25
C GLN A 393 -6.76 -3.63 -1.66
N GLN A 394 -6.05 -4.22 -0.69
CA GLN A 394 -4.86 -3.58 -0.09
C GLN A 394 -3.72 -3.45 -1.10
N GLU A 395 -3.47 -4.47 -1.90
CA GLU A 395 -2.41 -4.44 -2.92
C GLU A 395 -2.76 -3.47 -4.06
N GLU A 396 -4.03 -3.37 -4.46
CA GLU A 396 -4.48 -2.37 -5.44
C GLU A 396 -4.27 -0.94 -4.93
N GLN A 397 -4.60 -0.67 -3.67
CA GLN A 397 -4.34 0.63 -3.03
C GLN A 397 -2.84 0.94 -2.96
N LYS A 398 -2.00 -0.03 -2.58
CA LYS A 398 -0.54 0.14 -2.56
C LYS A 398 0.03 0.39 -3.95
N LYS A 399 -0.46 -0.32 -4.98
CA LYS A 399 -0.03 -0.12 -6.36
C LYS A 399 -0.38 1.28 -6.85
N THR A 400 -1.61 1.73 -6.58
CA THR A 400 -2.07 3.08 -6.90
C THR A 400 -1.22 4.15 -6.19
N ALA A 401 -0.90 3.94 -4.91
CA ALA A 401 -0.04 4.84 -4.14
C ALA A 401 1.38 4.91 -4.72
N ARG A 402 2.01 3.77 -5.03
CA ARG A 402 3.33 3.72 -5.67
C ARG A 402 3.36 4.39 -7.04
N GLU A 403 2.32 4.18 -7.86
CA GLU A 403 2.20 4.84 -9.16
C GLU A 403 2.07 6.36 -9.01
N SER A 404 1.33 6.83 -8.00
CA SER A 404 1.20 8.25 -7.68
C SER A 404 2.54 8.84 -7.22
N GLU A 405 3.25 8.17 -6.30
CA GLU A 405 4.58 8.59 -5.83
C GLU A 405 5.59 8.66 -6.99
N LEU A 406 5.60 7.66 -7.87
CA LEU A 406 6.49 7.65 -9.04
C LEU A 406 6.18 8.80 -10.02
N ARG A 407 4.89 9.12 -10.22
CA ARG A 407 4.48 10.28 -11.04
C ARG A 407 4.98 11.59 -10.43
N GLU A 408 4.84 11.75 -9.12
CA GLU A 408 5.32 12.96 -8.44
C GLU A 408 6.85 13.07 -8.46
N GLN A 409 7.57 11.97 -8.30
CA GLN A 409 9.03 11.96 -8.45
C GLN A 409 9.47 12.41 -9.85
N LYS A 410 8.84 11.88 -10.90
CA LYS A 410 9.11 12.31 -12.28
C LYS A 410 8.81 13.79 -12.49
N ARG A 411 7.68 14.29 -11.95
CA ARG A 411 7.31 15.71 -12.00
C ARG A 411 8.38 16.59 -11.34
N VAL A 412 8.85 16.22 -10.16
CA VAL A 412 9.90 16.96 -9.45
C VAL A 412 11.23 16.95 -10.22
N GLU A 413 11.59 15.82 -10.82
CA GLU A 413 12.79 15.70 -11.65
C GLU A 413 12.72 16.58 -12.90
N GLU A 414 11.58 16.62 -13.59
CA GLU A 414 11.31 17.51 -14.72
C GLU A 414 11.40 18.99 -14.30
N ILE A 415 10.79 19.37 -13.18
CA ILE A 415 10.88 20.72 -12.60
C ILE A 415 12.34 21.11 -12.33
N ASN A 416 13.11 20.23 -11.69
CA ASN A 416 14.51 20.52 -11.36
C ASN A 416 15.38 20.64 -12.62
N LYS A 417 15.14 19.78 -13.62
CA LYS A 417 15.83 19.85 -14.91
C LYS A 417 15.54 21.15 -15.64
N LEU A 418 14.28 21.61 -15.62
CA LEU A 418 13.90 22.89 -16.22
C LEU A 418 14.51 24.07 -15.47
N LYS A 419 14.43 24.09 -14.13
CA LYS A 419 15.06 25.14 -13.31
C LYS A 419 16.55 25.25 -13.58
N LYS A 420 17.27 24.13 -13.65
CA LYS A 420 18.70 24.12 -13.97
C LYS A 420 19.00 24.74 -15.33
N LYS A 421 18.23 24.39 -16.37
CA LYS A 421 18.37 25.01 -17.71
C LYS A 421 18.11 26.52 -17.70
N LEU A 422 17.14 26.98 -16.91
CA LEU A 422 16.82 28.41 -16.80
C LEU A 422 17.91 29.15 -16.01
N GLU A 423 18.44 28.55 -14.94
CA GLU A 423 19.58 29.09 -14.18
C GLU A 423 20.87 29.15 -15.01
N GLU A 424 21.12 28.16 -15.87
CA GLU A 424 22.25 28.18 -16.81
C GLU A 424 22.14 29.34 -17.80
N ARG A 425 20.96 29.57 -18.39
CA ARG A 425 20.69 30.74 -19.25
C ARG A 425 20.84 32.07 -18.50
N ASP A 426 20.37 32.14 -17.26
CA ASP A 426 20.51 33.33 -16.43
C ASP A 426 22.00 33.63 -16.11
N LYS A 427 22.82 32.60 -15.91
CA LYS A 427 24.28 32.74 -15.76
C LYS A 427 24.96 33.17 -17.06
N GLU A 428 24.55 32.66 -18.22
CA GLU A 428 25.06 33.10 -19.52
C GLU A 428 24.84 34.60 -19.71
N LEU A 429 23.65 35.10 -19.35
CA LEU A 429 23.34 36.53 -19.37
C LEU A 429 24.25 37.33 -18.42
N CYS A 430 24.43 36.89 -17.18
CA CYS A 430 25.32 37.60 -16.23
C CYS A 430 26.77 37.67 -16.69
N ASN A 431 27.28 36.61 -17.33
CA ASN A 431 28.66 36.57 -17.82
C ASN A 431 28.90 37.52 -19.01
N GLU A 432 27.91 37.73 -19.88
CA GLU A 432 28.03 38.73 -20.96
C GLU A 432 28.05 40.17 -20.43
N ASP A 433 27.31 40.44 -19.35
CA ASP A 433 27.18 41.79 -18.75
C ASP A 433 28.48 42.26 -18.07
N GLU A 434 29.31 41.34 -17.54
CA GLU A 434 30.63 41.66 -16.97
C GLU A 434 31.69 42.01 -18.03
N SER A 435 31.44 41.71 -19.31
CA SER A 435 32.40 41.93 -20.41
C SER A 435 32.24 43.32 -21.07
N CYS A 436 32.82 44.35 -20.45
CA CYS A 436 33.21 45.65 -21.02
C CYS A 436 32.11 46.57 -21.61
N SER A 437 32.25 47.89 -21.40
CA SER A 437 31.30 48.97 -21.75
C SER A 437 30.95 49.15 -23.25
N ALA A 438 31.35 48.23 -24.13
CA ALA A 438 31.03 48.18 -25.56
C ALA A 438 29.98 47.09 -25.93
N SER A 439 29.45 46.33 -24.96
CA SER A 439 28.69 45.08 -25.16
C SER A 439 27.15 45.17 -25.12
N GLN A 440 26.56 46.33 -24.79
CA GLN A 440 25.09 46.43 -24.59
C GLN A 440 24.22 45.91 -25.75
N PRO A 441 24.59 46.07 -27.05
CA PRO A 441 23.83 45.48 -28.15
C PRO A 441 23.88 43.94 -28.18
N SER A 442 25.04 43.34 -27.86
CA SER A 442 25.23 41.88 -27.81
C SER A 442 24.38 41.24 -26.72
N HIS A 443 24.38 41.85 -25.53
CA HIS A 443 23.59 41.36 -24.40
C HIS A 443 22.08 41.42 -24.68
N ILE A 444 21.59 42.46 -25.38
CA ILE A 444 20.18 42.53 -25.81
C ILE A 444 19.84 41.43 -26.83
N GLU A 445 20.74 41.12 -27.76
CA GLU A 445 20.54 40.02 -28.72
C GLU A 445 20.46 38.67 -28.01
N LEU A 446 21.35 38.41 -27.04
CA LEU A 446 21.32 37.19 -26.24
C LEU A 446 20.03 37.09 -25.40
N LEU A 447 19.61 38.21 -24.79
CA LEU A 447 18.37 38.29 -24.01
C LEU A 447 17.13 38.04 -24.89
N ASN A 448 17.08 38.61 -26.10
CA ASN A 448 16.01 38.35 -27.07
C ASN A 448 15.95 36.87 -27.46
N LYS A 449 17.11 36.24 -27.70
CA LYS A 449 17.20 34.82 -28.02
C LYS A 449 16.64 33.96 -26.89
N HIS A 450 17.08 34.18 -25.64
CA HIS A 450 16.59 33.39 -24.50
C HIS A 450 15.10 33.62 -24.21
N ILE A 451 14.59 34.85 -24.37
CA ILE A 451 13.16 35.15 -24.26
C ILE A 451 12.36 34.37 -25.31
N GLN A 452 12.82 34.34 -26.56
CA GLN A 452 12.14 33.62 -27.63
C GLN A 452 12.13 32.11 -27.34
N GLU A 453 13.30 31.52 -27.09
CA GLU A 453 13.42 30.08 -26.79
C GLU A 453 12.55 29.66 -25.60
N CYS A 454 12.49 30.46 -24.54
CA CYS A 454 11.66 30.14 -23.37
C CYS A 454 10.17 30.37 -23.62
N THR A 455 9.81 31.27 -24.54
CA THR A 455 8.41 31.43 -24.96
C THR A 455 7.96 30.21 -25.75
N ASP A 456 8.80 29.70 -26.65
CA ASP A 456 8.51 28.50 -27.44
C ASP A 456 8.36 27.27 -26.51
N ILE A 457 9.29 27.08 -25.56
CA ILE A 457 9.20 26.00 -24.55
C ILE A 457 7.90 26.10 -23.74
N ARG A 458 7.47 27.31 -23.37
CA ARG A 458 6.23 27.53 -22.62
C ARG A 458 4.98 27.15 -23.41
N GLU A 459 4.98 27.39 -24.73
CA GLU A 459 3.83 27.07 -25.59
C GLU A 459 3.67 25.57 -25.81
N GLU A 460 4.79 24.84 -25.85
CA GLU A 460 4.80 23.38 -25.95
C GLU A 460 4.56 22.68 -24.59
N GLU A 461 4.76 23.39 -23.47
CA GLU A 461 4.63 22.83 -22.13
C GLU A 461 3.15 22.63 -21.73
N GLY A 462 2.79 21.41 -21.38
CA GLY A 462 1.43 21.07 -20.95
C GLY A 462 1.19 21.25 -19.46
N ASN A 463 2.25 21.33 -18.65
CA ASN A 463 2.19 21.41 -17.18
C ASN A 463 2.17 22.86 -16.68
N GLU A 464 1.12 23.24 -15.95
CA GLU A 464 0.96 24.61 -15.43
C GLU A 464 2.06 25.03 -14.44
N ASP A 465 2.57 24.14 -13.60
CA ASP A 465 3.65 24.49 -12.67
C ASP A 465 4.94 24.87 -13.42
N LEU A 466 5.22 24.14 -14.51
CA LEU A 466 6.39 24.41 -15.36
C LEU A 466 6.20 25.74 -16.10
N LYS A 467 4.99 26.03 -16.59
CA LYS A 467 4.66 27.33 -17.18
C LYS A 467 4.85 28.47 -16.19
N ASP A 468 4.42 28.32 -14.94
CA ASP A 468 4.60 29.35 -13.91
C ASP A 468 6.07 29.64 -13.61
N ILE A 469 6.91 28.59 -13.57
CA ILE A 469 8.35 28.75 -13.44
C ILE A 469 8.92 29.51 -14.65
N ILE A 470 8.54 29.14 -15.87
CA ILE A 470 9.01 29.83 -17.09
C ILE A 470 8.54 31.29 -17.11
N ASN A 471 7.28 31.55 -16.78
CA ASN A 471 6.70 32.89 -16.72
C ASN A 471 7.49 33.78 -15.76
N LYS A 472 7.93 33.25 -14.62
CA LYS A 472 8.76 34.00 -13.67
C LYS A 472 10.07 34.47 -14.28
N TYR A 473 10.78 33.60 -15.01
CA TYR A 473 12.03 33.96 -15.70
C TYR A 473 11.78 34.90 -16.89
N LEU A 474 10.73 34.65 -17.68
CA LEU A 474 10.34 35.53 -18.80
C LEU A 474 10.03 36.95 -18.32
N SER A 475 9.29 37.10 -17.22
CA SER A 475 9.00 38.42 -16.64
C SER A 475 10.28 39.12 -16.22
N LYS A 476 11.18 38.42 -15.51
CA LYS A 476 12.49 38.94 -15.10
C LYS A 476 13.31 39.44 -16.32
N TRP A 477 13.44 38.63 -17.36
CA TRP A 477 14.24 38.98 -18.54
C TRP A 477 13.59 40.10 -19.39
N LYS A 478 12.26 40.13 -19.49
CA LYS A 478 11.54 41.21 -20.18
C LYS A 478 11.70 42.56 -19.48
N GLU A 479 11.69 42.57 -18.15
CA GLU A 479 11.97 43.77 -17.35
C GLU A 479 13.40 44.26 -17.56
N GLU A 480 14.39 43.36 -17.51
CA GLU A 480 15.80 43.71 -17.75
C GLU A 480 16.01 44.28 -19.16
N ARG A 481 15.38 43.67 -20.17
CA ARG A 481 15.40 44.16 -21.56
C ARG A 481 14.91 45.60 -21.65
N SER A 482 13.76 45.88 -21.01
CA SER A 482 13.18 47.22 -21.02
C SER A 482 14.06 48.24 -20.32
N ARG A 483 14.77 47.84 -19.25
CA ARG A 483 15.74 48.70 -18.57
C ARG A 483 16.90 49.05 -19.49
N LEU A 484 17.51 48.06 -20.12
CA LEU A 484 18.66 48.24 -21.02
C LEU A 484 18.31 49.07 -22.26
N GLU A 485 17.14 48.88 -22.85
CA GLU A 485 16.68 49.69 -23.99
C GLU A 485 16.61 51.19 -23.63
N LYS A 486 16.08 51.51 -22.44
CA LYS A 486 16.03 52.90 -21.94
C LYS A 486 17.43 53.47 -21.74
N GLU A 487 18.33 52.71 -21.13
CA GLU A 487 19.72 53.13 -20.92
C GLU A 487 20.45 53.40 -22.25
N ILE A 488 20.24 52.56 -23.27
CA ILE A 488 20.83 52.75 -24.60
C ILE A 488 20.27 54.01 -25.27
N ASP A 489 18.96 54.23 -25.22
CA ASP A 489 18.34 55.41 -25.83
C ASP A 489 18.77 56.70 -25.13
N GLU A 490 18.93 56.68 -23.81
CA GLU A 490 19.50 57.79 -23.05
C GLU A 490 20.95 58.07 -23.46
N LYS A 491 21.79 57.04 -23.55
CA LYS A 491 23.18 57.18 -24.03
C LYS A 491 23.25 57.73 -25.45
N ARG A 492 22.43 57.20 -26.37
CA ARG A 492 22.32 57.70 -27.76
C ARG A 492 21.91 59.16 -27.81
N LYS A 493 20.97 59.57 -26.94
CA LYS A 493 20.53 60.96 -26.85
C LYS A 493 21.63 61.86 -26.32
N VAL A 494 22.35 61.44 -25.28
CA VAL A 494 23.51 62.18 -24.74
C VAL A 494 24.61 62.33 -25.79
N GLU A 495 24.93 61.25 -26.52
CA GLU A 495 25.94 61.27 -27.57
C GLU A 495 25.51 62.14 -28.76
N SER A 496 24.24 62.07 -29.16
CA SER A 496 23.66 62.95 -30.19
C SER A 496 23.73 64.42 -29.78
N ASP A 497 23.37 64.74 -28.54
CA ASP A 497 23.44 66.08 -27.98
C ASP A 497 24.89 66.60 -27.88
N LYS A 498 25.85 65.71 -27.57
CA LYS A 498 27.28 66.01 -27.57
C LYS A 498 27.80 66.26 -28.99
N ASN A 499 27.44 65.41 -29.95
CA ASN A 499 27.82 65.56 -31.36
C ASN A 499 27.28 66.85 -31.97
N ILE A 500 26.02 67.20 -31.66
CA ILE A 500 25.45 68.49 -32.06
C ILE A 500 26.34 69.64 -31.56
N PHE A 501 26.73 69.62 -30.28
CA PHE A 501 27.56 70.66 -29.69
C PHE A 501 28.97 70.72 -30.31
N THR A 502 29.61 69.57 -30.56
CA THR A 502 30.94 69.53 -31.19
C THR A 502 30.94 69.96 -32.66
N ASP A 503 29.87 69.69 -33.41
CA ASP A 503 29.72 70.10 -34.81
C ASP A 503 29.61 71.63 -34.97
N GLY A 504 29.30 72.34 -33.88
CA GLY A 504 29.22 73.79 -33.85
C GLY A 504 27.86 74.37 -34.26
N PHE A 505 27.56 75.57 -33.73
CA PHE A 505 26.24 76.20 -33.88
C PHE A 505 25.84 76.37 -35.34
N LYS A 506 26.77 76.81 -36.20
CA LYS A 506 26.50 77.09 -37.61
C LYS A 506 26.09 75.81 -38.37
N ALA A 507 26.74 74.68 -38.11
CA ALA A 507 26.39 73.41 -38.73
C ALA A 507 25.04 72.88 -38.23
N HIS A 508 24.74 73.04 -36.95
CA HIS A 508 23.45 72.72 -36.36
C HIS A 508 22.31 73.57 -36.95
N LEU A 509 22.54 74.89 -37.06
CA LEU A 509 21.57 75.86 -37.54
C LEU A 509 21.25 75.70 -39.04
N ASN A 510 22.24 75.29 -39.85
CA ASN A 510 22.05 75.06 -41.29
C ASN A 510 20.99 73.99 -41.61
N LYS A 511 20.66 73.11 -40.66
CA LYS A 511 19.63 72.08 -40.79
C LYS A 511 18.20 72.65 -40.71
N ALA A 512 18.04 73.93 -40.36
CA ALA A 512 16.74 74.58 -40.30
C ALA A 512 16.22 74.99 -41.69
N ASN A 513 14.98 74.58 -42.01
CA ASN A 513 14.28 74.86 -43.28
C ASN A 513 13.15 75.89 -43.16
N SER A 514 12.92 76.43 -41.96
CA SER A 514 11.86 77.39 -41.68
C SER A 514 12.23 78.22 -40.46
N ILE A 515 11.66 79.41 -40.32
CA ILE A 515 11.95 80.33 -39.20
C ILE A 515 11.60 79.67 -37.85
N SER A 516 10.51 78.90 -37.80
CA SER A 516 10.15 78.14 -36.59
C SER A 516 11.14 77.02 -36.25
N THR A 517 11.62 76.28 -37.26
CA THR A 517 12.61 75.23 -37.02
C THR A 517 13.97 75.83 -36.66
N CYS A 518 14.32 76.99 -37.23
CA CYS A 518 15.50 77.78 -36.87
C CYS A 518 15.47 78.15 -35.38
N PHE A 519 14.34 78.67 -34.90
CA PHE A 519 14.15 78.93 -33.47
C PHE A 519 14.34 77.68 -32.61
N ASN A 520 13.76 76.54 -33.00
CA ASN A 520 13.89 75.30 -32.25
C ASN A 520 15.36 74.81 -32.17
N GLN A 521 16.15 75.00 -33.23
CA GLN A 521 17.59 74.69 -33.21
C GLN A 521 18.36 75.67 -32.30
N CYS A 522 17.99 76.96 -32.29
CA CYS A 522 18.58 77.92 -31.35
C CYS A 522 18.25 77.60 -29.89
N ASP A 523 16.99 77.29 -29.58
CA ASP A 523 16.55 76.90 -28.24
C ASP A 523 17.24 75.59 -27.79
N LYS A 524 17.33 74.60 -28.69
CA LYS A 524 18.10 73.38 -28.41
C LYS A 524 19.57 73.69 -28.17
N TRP A 525 20.19 74.51 -29.01
CA TRP A 525 21.60 74.90 -28.87
C TRP A 525 21.89 75.60 -27.54
N VAL A 526 21.06 76.58 -27.16
CA VAL A 526 21.20 77.29 -25.89
C VAL A 526 21.12 76.33 -24.69
N ARG A 527 20.22 75.33 -24.73
CA ARG A 527 20.18 74.28 -23.70
C ARG A 527 21.44 73.43 -23.67
N LEU A 528 22.04 73.14 -24.83
CA LEU A 528 23.30 72.40 -24.92
C LEU A 528 24.50 73.25 -24.46
N ALA A 529 24.56 74.52 -24.84
CA ALA A 529 25.57 75.48 -24.37
C ALA A 529 25.50 75.66 -22.85
N LYS A 530 24.29 75.75 -22.27
CA LYS A 530 24.11 75.76 -20.82
C LYS A 530 24.70 74.52 -20.15
N LYS A 531 24.62 73.36 -20.80
CA LYS A 531 25.12 72.07 -20.28
C LYS A 531 26.62 71.89 -20.47
N TYR A 532 27.16 72.24 -21.64
CA TYR A 532 28.53 71.92 -22.05
C TYR A 532 29.49 73.12 -22.03
N GLU A 533 28.98 74.35 -21.81
CA GLU A 533 29.74 75.60 -21.83
C GLU A 533 29.38 76.50 -20.64
N ASN A 534 29.77 76.07 -19.44
CA ASN A 534 29.74 76.85 -18.19
C ASN A 534 28.41 77.57 -17.88
N GLY A 535 27.26 76.98 -18.23
CA GLY A 535 25.95 77.55 -17.89
C GLY A 535 25.49 78.69 -18.79
N ARG A 536 26.10 78.88 -19.97
CA ARG A 536 25.71 79.95 -20.90
C ARG A 536 24.25 79.81 -21.37
N GLU A 537 23.46 80.87 -21.15
CA GLU A 537 22.01 80.85 -21.40
C GLU A 537 21.58 81.60 -22.68
N ASN A 538 22.51 82.22 -23.42
CA ASN A 538 22.21 83.03 -24.60
C ASN A 538 23.25 82.83 -25.71
N LEU A 539 22.88 83.12 -26.96
CA LEU A 539 23.80 83.08 -28.12
C LEU A 539 24.91 84.14 -28.00
N ASN A 540 26.14 83.78 -28.37
CA ASN A 540 27.27 84.71 -28.43
C ASN A 540 27.28 85.52 -29.75
N GLU A 541 28.17 86.50 -29.89
CA GLU A 541 28.17 87.41 -31.04
C GLU A 541 28.45 86.70 -32.39
N GLU A 542 29.31 85.69 -32.41
CA GLU A 542 29.59 84.90 -33.63
C GLU A 542 28.37 84.06 -34.05
N GLU A 543 27.70 83.46 -33.07
CA GLU A 543 26.46 82.70 -33.27
C GLU A 543 25.31 83.59 -33.72
N LEU A 544 25.16 84.77 -33.13
CA LEU A 544 24.18 85.78 -33.57
C LEU A 544 24.43 86.18 -35.02
N GLY A 545 25.68 86.36 -35.43
CA GLY A 545 26.06 86.60 -36.82
C GLY A 545 25.62 85.48 -37.77
N ALA A 546 25.86 84.22 -37.40
CA ALA A 546 25.40 83.05 -38.15
C ALA A 546 23.86 82.95 -38.21
N LEU A 547 23.18 83.32 -37.12
CA LEU A 547 21.73 83.36 -37.03
C LEU A 547 21.13 84.41 -37.97
N VAL A 548 21.70 85.62 -38.02
CA VAL A 548 21.24 86.68 -38.93
C VAL A 548 21.34 86.21 -40.38
N GLN A 549 22.46 85.60 -40.76
CA GLN A 549 22.65 85.08 -42.12
C GLN A 549 21.59 84.03 -42.46
N LYS A 550 21.37 83.07 -41.56
CA LYS A 550 20.41 81.98 -41.83
C LYS A 550 18.96 82.48 -41.87
N LEU A 551 18.59 83.39 -40.97
CA LEU A 551 17.25 83.98 -40.99
C LEU A 551 17.02 84.86 -42.21
N LYS A 552 18.03 85.57 -42.73
CA LYS A 552 17.93 86.31 -44.01
C LYS A 552 17.61 85.39 -45.19
N GLU A 553 18.24 84.21 -45.24
CA GLU A 553 17.92 83.20 -46.25
C GLU A 553 16.47 82.72 -46.10
N LEU A 554 16.11 82.24 -44.91
CA LEU A 554 14.79 81.68 -44.65
C LEU A 554 13.66 82.71 -44.79
N TYR A 555 13.93 83.98 -44.50
CA TYR A 555 12.94 85.06 -44.63
C TYR A 555 12.59 85.35 -46.09
N LYS A 556 13.51 85.19 -47.05
CA LYS A 556 13.20 85.37 -48.48
C LYS A 556 12.09 84.43 -48.92
N GLU A 557 12.21 83.17 -48.52
CA GLU A 557 11.31 82.06 -48.86
C GLU A 557 10.15 81.90 -47.87
N ALA A 558 10.10 82.72 -46.82
CA ALA A 558 9.08 82.63 -45.78
C ALA A 558 7.68 82.99 -46.29
N SER A 559 6.68 82.31 -45.71
CA SER A 559 5.27 82.59 -45.96
C SER A 559 4.89 84.01 -45.52
N SER A 560 3.81 84.56 -46.07
CA SER A 560 3.29 85.88 -45.67
C SER A 560 2.98 85.95 -44.16
N LYS A 561 2.59 84.83 -43.56
CA LYS A 561 2.34 84.69 -42.13
C LYS A 561 3.65 84.75 -41.32
N ASP A 562 4.67 84.00 -41.70
CA ASP A 562 5.95 84.00 -41.01
C ASP A 562 6.64 85.36 -41.11
N LYS A 563 6.53 86.02 -42.27
CA LYS A 563 7.02 87.40 -42.47
C LYS A 563 6.33 88.39 -41.53
N LYS A 564 5.03 88.23 -41.29
CA LYS A 564 4.27 89.04 -40.31
C LYS A 564 4.73 88.75 -38.87
N ASP A 565 5.04 87.49 -38.56
CA ASP A 565 5.52 87.08 -37.24
C ASP A 565 6.97 87.52 -36.95
N CYS A 566 7.72 87.98 -37.97
CA CYS A 566 9.04 88.62 -37.85
C CYS A 566 8.99 90.15 -37.67
N ASN A 567 7.80 90.76 -37.64
CA ASN A 567 7.65 92.21 -37.48
C ASN A 567 8.10 92.67 -36.08
N THR A 568 8.94 93.72 -36.03
CA THR A 568 9.49 94.27 -34.79
C THR A 568 8.46 94.94 -33.88
N LYS A 569 7.27 95.28 -34.40
CA LYS A 569 6.13 95.80 -33.63
C LYS A 569 5.25 94.67 -33.03
N GLY A 570 5.87 93.63 -32.46
CA GLY A 570 5.18 92.59 -31.68
C GLY A 570 4.93 91.25 -32.38
N GLY A 571 5.69 90.91 -33.41
CA GLY A 571 5.63 89.60 -34.08
C GLY A 571 5.99 88.44 -33.14
N LYS A 572 5.39 87.26 -33.37
CA LYS A 572 5.55 86.09 -32.50
C LYS A 572 7.00 85.59 -32.41
N PHE A 573 7.79 85.73 -33.48
CA PHE A 573 9.19 85.30 -33.50
C PHE A 573 10.10 86.25 -32.71
N ILE A 574 9.78 87.55 -32.62
CA ILE A 574 10.53 88.51 -31.78
C ILE A 574 10.55 88.02 -30.33
N LYS A 575 9.37 87.64 -29.80
CA LYS A 575 9.25 87.17 -28.42
C LYS A 575 10.03 85.88 -28.17
N LYS A 576 9.97 84.95 -29.12
CA LYS A 576 10.67 83.66 -29.05
C LYS A 576 12.20 83.84 -29.11
N PHE A 577 12.70 84.53 -30.14
CA PHE A 577 14.15 84.70 -30.32
C PHE A 577 14.79 85.56 -29.24
N ARG A 578 14.04 86.50 -28.63
CA ARG A 578 14.51 87.24 -27.45
C ARG A 578 14.94 86.32 -26.32
N ASP A 579 14.25 85.20 -26.12
CA ASP A 579 14.55 84.28 -25.01
C ASP A 579 15.85 83.49 -25.24
N VAL A 580 16.34 83.36 -26.49
CA VAL A 580 17.65 82.73 -26.82
C VAL A 580 18.78 83.74 -27.08
N ILE A 581 18.43 84.99 -27.37
CA ILE A 581 19.37 86.11 -27.57
C ILE A 581 19.68 86.82 -26.24
N GLY A 582 18.74 86.80 -25.28
CA GLY A 582 18.90 87.39 -23.94
C GLY A 582 18.76 88.92 -23.89
N ASP A 583 18.71 89.59 -25.03
CA ASP A 583 18.66 91.05 -25.13
C ASP A 583 17.56 91.49 -26.11
N HIS A 584 16.62 92.29 -25.59
CA HIS A 584 15.47 92.75 -26.35
C HIS A 584 15.87 93.71 -27.49
N ASN A 585 16.82 94.61 -27.25
CA ASN A 585 17.25 95.59 -28.23
C ASN A 585 18.04 94.91 -29.35
N LYS A 586 18.95 93.99 -29.00
CA LYS A 586 19.68 93.18 -30.00
C LYS A 586 18.74 92.32 -30.84
N THR A 587 17.66 91.81 -30.25
CA THR A 587 16.64 91.04 -30.99
C THR A 587 15.91 91.92 -32.00
N ILE A 588 15.50 93.13 -31.61
CA ILE A 588 14.84 94.08 -32.51
C ILE A 588 15.78 94.47 -33.66
N GLU A 589 17.05 94.76 -33.36
CA GLU A 589 18.07 95.11 -34.34
C GLU A 589 18.34 93.97 -35.34
N LEU A 590 18.45 92.74 -34.86
CA LEU A 590 18.61 91.55 -35.69
C LEU A 590 17.43 91.37 -36.66
N PHE A 591 16.20 91.56 -36.18
CA PHE A 591 15.02 91.43 -37.03
C PHE A 591 14.85 92.59 -38.03
N ASN A 592 15.15 93.83 -37.65
CA ASN A 592 15.21 94.96 -38.59
C ASN A 592 16.23 94.68 -39.71
N THR A 593 17.37 94.09 -39.34
CA THR A 593 18.43 93.68 -40.27
C THR A 593 17.98 92.59 -41.24
N ILE A 594 17.04 91.73 -40.87
CA ILE A 594 16.48 90.67 -41.72
C ILE A 594 15.33 91.21 -42.60
N THR A 595 14.50 92.11 -42.08
CA THR A 595 13.35 92.68 -42.78
C THR A 595 13.70 93.85 -43.71
N ASN A 596 14.98 94.29 -43.73
CA ASN A 596 15.48 95.49 -44.42
C ASN A 596 14.70 96.76 -44.03
N GLN A 597 14.44 96.92 -42.73
CA GLN A 597 13.79 98.10 -42.13
C GLN A 597 14.76 98.98 -41.37
#